data_AF-A0A7C1YV20-F1
#
_entry.id   AF-A0A7C1YV20-F1
#
_cell.length_a   1.000
_cell.length_b   1.000
_cell.length_c   1.000
_cell.angle_alpha   90.00
_cell.angle_beta   90.00
_cell.angle_gamma   90.00
#
_symmetry.space_group_name_H-M   'P 1'
#
loop_
_entity.id
_entity.type
_entity.pdbx_description
1 polymer ?
#
loop_
_entity_poly.entity_id
_entity_poly.type
_entity_poly.pdbx_seq_one_letter_code
_entity_poly.pdbx_strand_id
1 'polypeptide(L)'
;MGVVPLAGQSLAHRAPVATALSGIGSARQRRGISFLCGAERGDVMTWIVAAEAMAFAVYAQMLLARRGWPGLLAYALALALWWWAVRQDGRLLGETRPLPALSFETRPWYRCRWRLLLLGVSGVATVVNVIYSWDDTFETAGVIAWVVSVTAFVAAFWEYSPRSSPARTVVDHDGVRLSWPTATFLIVLVLGAVFRLWHLHETPPEMTMDHAYHLLDILDLVEYGQRPSFFCRNFGREPWQFYWTAALIRLTGLEIDFYTLKLGTALAGLLTLPGVYLMARELYGRWVGLSAAAFVAVASWPVILSRLGLRSPFAPLASAWTFYFMLRGLRTGHRN
;
A
#
# COMPACT_ATOMS: atom_id res chain seq x y z
N MET A 1 3.10 -17.25 -68.97
CA MET A 1 4.43 -17.35 -69.60
C MET A 1 5.14 -16.03 -69.28
N GLY A 2 6.19 -15.97 -68.47
CA GLY A 2 7.52 -16.54 -68.72
C GLY A 2 8.47 -15.36 -69.02
N VAL A 3 9.01 -14.66 -68.00
CA VAL A 3 10.33 -14.91 -67.36
C VAL A 3 11.53 -14.42 -68.22
N VAL A 4 12.06 -13.22 -67.88
CA VAL A 4 13.52 -12.87 -67.68
C VAL A 4 14.41 -12.96 -68.98
N PRO A 5 15.72 -12.55 -69.14
CA PRO A 5 16.83 -11.97 -68.30
C PRO A 5 17.36 -10.56 -68.78
N LEU A 6 18.48 -9.91 -68.38
CA LEU A 6 19.52 -10.00 -67.30
C LEU A 6 20.29 -8.65 -67.08
N ALA A 7 20.95 -8.54 -65.92
CA ALA A 7 22.19 -7.84 -65.47
C ALA A 7 23.00 -6.76 -66.27
N GLY A 8 23.70 -5.88 -65.51
CA GLY A 8 25.00 -5.30 -65.93
C GLY A 8 25.58 -4.07 -65.18
N GLN A 9 26.33 -4.27 -64.07
CA GLN A 9 27.53 -3.53 -63.55
C GLN A 9 27.64 -1.97 -63.72
N SER A 10 27.72 -1.14 -62.66
CA SER A 10 28.84 -0.88 -61.73
C SER A 10 30.01 0.00 -62.24
N LEU A 11 30.13 1.26 -61.75
CA LEU A 11 31.35 1.86 -61.16
C LEU A 11 31.08 3.28 -60.58
N ALA A 12 31.99 3.81 -59.76
CA ALA A 12 31.73 4.92 -58.82
C ALA A 12 32.61 6.17 -59.03
N HIS A 13 32.15 7.36 -58.58
CA HIS A 13 33.05 8.41 -58.05
C HIS A 13 32.37 9.51 -57.18
N ARG A 14 32.85 9.60 -55.92
CA ARG A 14 33.00 10.72 -54.93
C ARG A 14 32.07 11.96 -54.87
N ALA A 15 31.81 12.39 -53.63
CA ALA A 15 31.02 13.57 -53.17
C ALA A 15 31.84 14.90 -53.08
N PRO A 16 31.22 16.06 -52.73
CA PRO A 16 31.11 16.51 -51.31
C PRO A 16 29.70 17.08 -50.95
N VAL A 17 29.14 16.94 -49.74
CA VAL A 17 29.42 17.58 -48.41
C VAL A 17 29.13 19.10 -48.33
N ALA A 18 27.97 19.44 -47.75
CA ALA A 18 27.69 20.60 -46.86
C ALA A 18 26.40 20.26 -46.06
N THR A 19 26.32 20.21 -44.72
CA THR A 19 26.27 21.28 -43.70
C THR A 19 25.41 22.51 -44.09
N ALA A 20 24.51 23.06 -43.26
CA ALA A 20 24.06 22.69 -41.91
C ALA A 20 22.70 23.34 -41.53
N LEU A 21 22.06 22.78 -40.50
CA LEU A 21 21.32 23.47 -39.40
C LEU A 21 20.53 24.77 -39.70
N SER A 22 19.20 24.67 -39.73
CA SER A 22 18.30 25.60 -38.98
C SER A 22 16.86 25.04 -38.96
N GLY A 23 16.08 25.33 -37.90
CA GLY A 23 14.63 25.10 -37.91
C GLY A 23 13.99 24.23 -36.80
N ILE A 24 14.74 23.58 -35.91
CA ILE A 24 14.14 22.89 -34.72
C ILE A 24 14.25 23.80 -33.48
N GLY A 25 13.68 25.00 -33.59
CA GLY A 25 13.56 25.96 -32.49
C GLY A 25 12.11 26.13 -32.03
N SER A 26 11.91 26.24 -30.70
CA SER A 26 10.73 26.71 -29.95
C SER A 26 9.80 25.70 -29.24
N ALA A 27 9.55 24.49 -29.76
CA ALA A 27 8.44 23.67 -29.24
C ALA A 27 8.64 23.02 -27.84
N ARG A 28 9.89 22.85 -27.36
CA ARG A 28 10.18 21.97 -26.21
C ARG A 28 10.34 22.66 -24.85
N GLN A 29 10.53 23.99 -24.80
CA GLN A 29 10.99 24.69 -23.60
C GLN A 29 9.89 25.40 -22.79
N ARG A 30 8.63 25.43 -23.28
CA ARG A 30 7.48 26.07 -22.60
C ARG A 30 6.59 25.13 -21.77
N ARG A 31 7.07 23.94 -21.38
CA ARG A 31 6.28 22.96 -20.56
C ARG A 31 6.74 22.81 -19.10
N GLY A 32 7.78 23.53 -18.67
CA GLY A 32 8.40 23.32 -17.35
C GLY A 32 7.82 24.12 -16.18
N ILE A 33 7.15 25.25 -16.42
CA ILE A 33 6.79 26.23 -15.36
C ILE A 33 5.29 26.62 -15.39
N SER A 34 4.51 26.14 -16.36
CA SER A 34 3.10 26.54 -16.55
C SER A 34 2.10 25.90 -15.58
N PHE A 35 2.48 24.90 -14.76
CA PHE A 35 1.53 24.16 -13.92
C PHE A 35 1.06 24.90 -12.65
N LEU A 36 1.70 26.01 -12.27
CA LEU A 36 1.26 26.88 -11.17
C LEU A 36 0.48 28.12 -11.66
N CYS A 37 0.40 28.34 -12.97
CA CYS A 37 -0.32 29.47 -13.60
C CYS A 37 -1.51 28.96 -14.43
N GLY A 38 -2.26 28.01 -13.88
CA GLY A 38 -3.40 27.36 -14.54
C GLY A 38 -4.45 26.78 -13.59
N ALA A 39 -4.35 27.03 -12.28
CA ALA A 39 -5.49 26.91 -11.40
C ALA A 39 -6.31 28.19 -11.53
N GLU A 40 -7.53 28.10 -12.09
CA GLU A 40 -8.42 29.25 -12.08
C GLU A 40 -8.73 29.65 -10.62
N ARG A 41 -9.00 30.93 -10.38
CA ARG A 41 -9.20 31.46 -9.02
C ARG A 41 -10.38 30.78 -8.29
N GLY A 42 -11.29 30.13 -9.02
CA GLY A 42 -12.38 29.30 -8.51
C GLY A 42 -11.97 27.90 -8.01
N ASP A 43 -10.95 27.25 -8.62
CA ASP A 43 -10.45 25.95 -8.15
C ASP A 43 -9.93 26.09 -6.71
N VAL A 44 -9.03 27.07 -6.48
CA VAL A 44 -8.42 27.29 -5.15
C VAL A 44 -9.48 27.58 -4.08
N MET A 45 -10.49 28.40 -4.39
CA MET A 45 -11.60 28.68 -3.47
C MET A 45 -12.39 27.41 -3.14
N THR A 46 -12.69 26.57 -4.13
CA THR A 46 -13.44 25.31 -3.94
C THR A 46 -12.70 24.35 -2.99
N TRP A 47 -11.38 24.23 -3.15
CA TRP A 47 -10.56 23.37 -2.29
C TRP A 47 -10.37 23.94 -0.87
N ILE A 48 -10.38 25.28 -0.69
CA ILE A 48 -10.45 25.91 0.63
C ILE A 48 -11.77 25.58 1.32
N VAL A 49 -12.92 25.78 0.66
CA VAL A 49 -14.24 25.47 1.24
C VAL A 49 -14.38 23.99 1.57
N ALA A 50 -13.81 23.08 0.76
CA ALA A 50 -13.77 21.66 1.09
C ALA A 50 -12.92 21.35 2.35
N ALA A 51 -11.81 22.05 2.57
CA ALA A 51 -10.99 21.92 3.77
C ALA A 51 -11.70 22.53 5.01
N GLU A 52 -12.35 23.69 4.85
CA GLU A 52 -13.17 24.31 5.89
C GLU A 52 -14.35 23.43 6.29
N ALA A 53 -15.06 22.84 5.33
CA ALA A 53 -16.12 21.86 5.58
C ALA A 53 -15.61 20.69 6.44
N MET A 54 -14.38 20.23 6.19
CA MET A 54 -13.76 19.16 6.98
C MET A 54 -13.39 19.62 8.40
N ALA A 55 -12.86 20.82 8.56
CA ALA A 55 -12.61 21.41 9.88
C ALA A 55 -13.91 21.62 10.67
N PHE A 56 -14.98 22.08 10.01
CA PHE A 56 -16.32 22.17 10.57
C PHE A 56 -16.89 20.80 10.96
N ALA A 57 -16.65 19.74 10.19
CA ALA A 57 -17.07 18.38 10.56
C ALA A 57 -16.35 17.87 11.82
N VAL A 58 -15.05 18.16 11.98
CA VAL A 58 -14.31 17.84 13.21
C VAL A 58 -14.86 18.64 14.40
N TYR A 59 -15.11 19.94 14.23
CA TYR A 59 -15.74 20.77 15.26
C TYR A 59 -17.16 20.29 15.60
N ALA A 60 -17.94 19.87 14.60
CA ALA A 60 -19.27 19.29 14.78
C ALA A 60 -19.22 18.01 15.62
N GLN A 61 -18.23 17.14 15.43
CA GLN A 61 -18.03 15.95 16.28
C GLN A 61 -17.69 16.31 17.72
N MET A 62 -16.79 17.29 17.94
CA MET A 62 -16.46 17.78 19.28
C MET A 62 -17.67 18.42 19.98
N LEU A 63 -18.52 19.12 19.21
CA LEU A 63 -19.74 19.72 19.70
C LEU A 63 -20.82 18.66 19.99
N LEU A 64 -21.01 17.68 19.11
CA LEU A 64 -21.96 16.57 19.25
C LEU A 64 -21.70 15.77 20.54
N ALA A 65 -20.42 15.49 20.85
CA ALA A 65 -20.00 14.80 22.07
C ALA A 65 -20.32 15.57 23.36
N ARG A 66 -20.65 16.87 23.29
CA ARG A 66 -20.99 17.73 24.44
C ARG A 66 -22.44 18.23 24.42
N ARG A 67 -23.02 18.39 23.23
CA ARG A 67 -24.32 19.02 22.95
C ARG A 67 -24.91 18.43 21.66
N GLY A 68 -25.88 17.53 21.79
CA GLY A 68 -26.48 16.77 20.68
C GLY A 68 -26.94 17.65 19.49
N TRP A 69 -28.02 18.40 19.65
CA TRP A 69 -28.62 19.18 18.55
C TRP A 69 -27.69 20.22 17.90
N PRO A 70 -26.89 21.02 18.64
CA PRO A 70 -25.91 21.91 18.03
C PRO A 70 -24.84 21.18 17.21
N GLY A 71 -24.40 19.99 17.65
CA GLY A 71 -23.48 19.15 16.89
C GLY A 71 -24.09 18.66 15.56
N LEU A 72 -25.36 18.24 15.59
CA LEU A 72 -26.10 17.83 14.38
C LEU A 72 -26.26 19.00 13.38
N LEU A 73 -26.55 20.21 13.85
CA LEU A 73 -26.63 21.40 13.00
C LEU A 73 -25.28 21.77 12.38
N ALA A 74 -24.19 21.70 13.15
CA ALA A 74 -22.84 21.92 12.64
C ALA A 74 -22.45 20.85 11.59
N TYR A 75 -22.88 19.60 11.79
CA TYR A 75 -22.70 18.53 10.80
C TYR A 75 -23.50 18.77 9.52
N ALA A 76 -24.74 19.25 9.62
CA ALA A 76 -25.55 19.61 8.45
C ALA A 76 -24.91 20.76 7.65
N LEU A 77 -24.34 21.76 8.33
CA LEU A 77 -23.59 22.84 7.68
C LEU A 77 -22.31 22.32 6.99
N ALA A 78 -21.52 21.49 7.68
CA ALA A 78 -20.33 20.87 7.10
C ALA A 78 -20.67 20.05 5.84
N LEU A 79 -21.76 19.27 5.89
CA LEU A 79 -22.24 18.49 4.75
C LEU A 79 -22.70 19.39 3.59
N ALA A 80 -23.37 20.51 3.88
CA ALA A 80 -23.81 21.47 2.87
C ALA A 80 -22.64 22.17 2.17
N LEU A 81 -21.61 22.58 2.93
CA LEU A 81 -20.37 23.15 2.38
C LEU A 81 -19.61 22.14 1.53
N TRP A 82 -19.47 20.90 2.01
CA TRP A 82 -18.85 19.81 1.25
C TRP A 82 -19.59 19.50 -0.04
N TRP A 83 -20.93 19.41 0.02
CA TRP A 83 -21.79 19.17 -1.14
C TRP A 83 -21.73 20.30 -2.17
N TRP A 84 -21.66 21.55 -1.72
CA TRP A 84 -21.43 22.71 -2.58
C TRP A 84 -20.06 22.59 -3.28
N ALA A 85 -18.98 22.31 -2.53
CA ALA A 85 -17.64 22.19 -3.10
C ALA A 85 -17.55 21.05 -4.13
N VAL A 86 -18.13 19.88 -3.82
CA VAL A 86 -18.26 18.72 -4.72
C VAL A 86 -18.99 19.07 -6.02
N ARG A 87 -19.97 19.96 -5.99
CA ARG A 87 -20.67 20.44 -7.21
C ARG A 87 -19.85 21.42 -8.05
N GLN A 88 -18.87 22.11 -7.46
CA GLN A 88 -17.96 22.99 -8.20
C GLN A 88 -16.78 22.19 -8.81
N ASP A 89 -16.13 21.32 -8.02
CA ASP A 89 -15.06 20.43 -8.50
C ASP A 89 -15.36 18.95 -8.16
N GLY A 90 -15.83 18.21 -9.16
CA GLY A 90 -16.09 16.78 -9.05
C GLY A 90 -14.86 15.93 -8.70
N ARG A 91 -13.63 16.45 -8.82
CA ARG A 91 -12.40 15.77 -8.38
C ARG A 91 -12.38 15.50 -6.87
N LEU A 92 -13.20 16.20 -6.08
CA LEU A 92 -13.40 15.93 -4.64
C LEU A 92 -14.06 14.58 -4.36
N LEU A 93 -14.88 14.07 -5.29
CA LEU A 93 -15.40 12.68 -5.27
C LEU A 93 -14.38 11.66 -5.81
N GLY A 94 -13.28 12.16 -6.37
CA GLY A 94 -12.19 11.37 -6.93
C GLY A 94 -12.23 11.21 -8.45
N GLU A 95 -11.07 10.84 -8.99
CA GLU A 95 -10.94 10.40 -10.38
C GLU A 95 -11.33 8.92 -10.49
N THR A 96 -12.63 8.61 -10.62
CA THR A 96 -13.06 7.23 -10.93
C THR A 96 -12.64 6.86 -12.34
N ARG A 97 -11.43 6.30 -12.47
CA ARG A 97 -10.92 5.80 -13.75
C ARG A 97 -11.70 4.54 -14.13
N PRO A 98 -12.23 4.45 -15.36
CA PRO A 98 -12.89 3.23 -15.81
C PRO A 98 -11.90 2.07 -15.73
N LEU A 99 -12.38 0.90 -15.28
CA LEU A 99 -11.61 -0.34 -15.40
C LEU A 99 -11.32 -0.55 -16.89
N PRO A 100 -10.07 -0.86 -17.30
CA PRO A 100 -9.82 -1.20 -18.69
C PRO A 100 -10.63 -2.43 -19.08
N ALA A 101 -10.99 -2.53 -20.36
CA ALA A 101 -11.61 -3.72 -20.90
C ALA A 101 -10.74 -4.94 -20.58
N LEU A 102 -11.32 -5.95 -19.94
CA LEU A 102 -10.61 -7.18 -19.56
C LEU A 102 -10.19 -7.93 -20.83
N SER A 103 -8.95 -7.73 -21.26
CA SER A 103 -8.37 -8.42 -22.41
C SER A 103 -8.02 -9.85 -22.03
N PHE A 104 -8.97 -10.78 -22.21
CA PHE A 104 -8.82 -12.20 -21.89
C PHE A 104 -7.93 -12.98 -22.87
N GLU A 105 -7.03 -12.33 -23.61
CA GLU A 105 -6.01 -12.98 -24.45
C GLU A 105 -4.91 -13.66 -23.61
N THR A 106 -5.31 -14.66 -22.82
CA THR A 106 -4.40 -15.48 -22.03
C THR A 106 -4.43 -16.91 -22.55
N ARG A 107 -3.23 -17.46 -22.84
CA ARG A 107 -3.12 -18.91 -23.08
C ARG A 107 -3.61 -19.62 -21.81
N PRO A 108 -4.52 -20.62 -21.90
CA PRO A 108 -5.02 -21.27 -20.70
C PRO A 108 -3.89 -21.92 -19.92
N TRP A 109 -3.76 -21.59 -18.63
CA TRP A 109 -2.64 -21.99 -17.78
C TRP A 109 -2.40 -23.50 -17.77
N TYR A 110 -3.47 -24.29 -17.86
CA TYR A 110 -3.46 -25.75 -17.92
C TYR A 110 -2.81 -26.33 -19.19
N ARG A 111 -2.57 -25.52 -20.23
CA ARG A 111 -1.84 -25.95 -21.44
C ARG A 111 -0.32 -25.79 -21.32
N CYS A 112 0.17 -25.12 -20.28
CA CYS A 112 1.60 -24.89 -20.05
C CYS A 112 2.18 -25.94 -19.09
N ARG A 113 2.90 -26.94 -19.63
CA ARG A 113 3.48 -28.04 -18.83
C ARG A 113 4.29 -27.58 -17.62
N TRP A 114 5.07 -26.50 -17.75
CA TRP A 114 5.86 -25.96 -16.64
C TRP A 114 4.98 -25.40 -15.50
N ARG A 115 3.81 -24.81 -15.81
CA ARG A 115 2.85 -24.33 -14.80
C ARG A 115 2.26 -25.51 -14.02
N LEU A 116 1.89 -26.58 -14.73
CA LEU A 116 1.41 -27.81 -14.10
C LEU A 116 2.48 -28.46 -13.21
N LEU A 117 3.75 -28.46 -13.62
CA LEU A 117 4.86 -28.95 -12.80
C LEU A 117 5.03 -28.13 -11.51
N LEU A 118 5.00 -26.79 -11.60
CA LEU A 118 5.08 -25.93 -10.42
C LEU A 118 3.87 -26.07 -9.50
N LEU A 119 2.66 -26.23 -10.04
CA LEU A 119 1.47 -26.55 -9.24
C LEU A 119 1.58 -27.93 -8.57
N GLY A 120 2.19 -28.92 -9.24
CA GLY A 120 2.51 -30.22 -8.66
C GLY A 120 3.51 -30.11 -7.50
N VAL A 121 4.59 -29.34 -7.70
CA VAL A 121 5.57 -29.04 -6.64
C VAL A 121 4.91 -28.32 -5.47
N SER A 122 4.03 -27.34 -5.73
CA SER A 122 3.26 -26.64 -4.69
C SER A 122 2.33 -27.60 -3.93
N GLY A 123 1.61 -28.48 -4.62
CA GLY A 123 0.75 -29.49 -3.99
C GLY A 123 1.54 -30.43 -3.08
N VAL A 124 2.64 -31.01 -3.57
CA VAL A 124 3.50 -31.90 -2.78
C VAL A 124 4.12 -31.16 -1.59
N ALA A 125 4.65 -29.96 -1.79
CA ALA A 125 5.25 -29.17 -0.72
C ALA A 125 4.22 -28.72 0.33
N THR A 126 2.95 -28.50 -0.06
CA THR A 126 1.85 -28.27 0.89
C THR A 126 1.57 -29.51 1.74
N VAL A 127 1.51 -30.71 1.14
CA VAL A 127 1.32 -31.95 1.89
C VAL A 127 2.47 -32.20 2.86
N VAL A 128 3.72 -31.95 2.45
CA VAL A 128 4.89 -32.03 3.33
C VAL A 128 4.78 -31.01 4.47
N ASN A 129 4.41 -29.76 4.20
CA ASN A 129 4.19 -28.76 5.26
C ASN A 129 3.12 -29.22 6.27
N VAL A 130 1.97 -29.73 5.81
CA VAL A 130 0.90 -30.20 6.69
C VAL A 130 1.37 -31.34 7.59
N ILE A 131 2.15 -32.30 7.08
CA ILE A 131 2.72 -33.40 7.88
C ILE A 131 3.67 -32.85 8.96
N TYR A 132 4.58 -31.95 8.58
CA TYR A 132 5.56 -31.32 9.50
C TYR A 132 4.99 -30.21 10.38
N SER A 133 3.70 -29.90 10.29
CA SER A 133 3.01 -28.91 11.13
C SER A 133 1.80 -29.52 11.84
N TRP A 134 1.68 -30.86 11.85
CA TRP A 134 0.56 -31.60 12.40
C TRP A 134 0.46 -31.45 13.92
N ASP A 135 1.60 -31.44 14.62
CA ASP A 135 1.68 -31.30 16.09
C ASP A 135 1.70 -29.83 16.53
N ASP A 136 0.95 -28.97 15.84
CA ASP A 136 0.81 -27.52 16.09
C ASP A 136 2.15 -26.75 16.25
N THR A 137 3.22 -27.18 15.58
CA THR A 137 4.53 -26.50 15.62
C THR A 137 5.11 -26.21 14.23
N PHE A 138 5.82 -25.08 14.12
CA PHE A 138 6.57 -24.68 12.92
C PHE A 138 7.99 -25.28 12.95
N GLU A 139 8.08 -26.53 12.53
CA GLU A 139 9.36 -27.16 12.22
C GLU A 139 10.06 -26.50 11.02
N THR A 140 11.39 -26.46 11.05
CA THR A 140 12.21 -25.87 9.97
C THR A 140 11.91 -26.52 8.61
N ALA A 141 11.75 -27.85 8.56
CA ALA A 141 11.41 -28.58 7.35
C ALA A 141 10.01 -28.22 6.83
N GLY A 142 9.02 -28.14 7.72
CA GLY A 142 7.66 -27.71 7.42
C GLY A 142 7.61 -26.26 6.88
N VAL A 143 8.37 -25.34 7.47
CA VAL A 143 8.47 -23.95 7.02
C VAL A 143 9.14 -23.85 5.64
N ILE A 144 10.22 -24.60 5.39
CA ILE A 144 10.86 -24.66 4.07
C ILE A 144 9.85 -25.19 3.02
N ALA A 145 9.11 -26.25 3.34
CA ALA A 145 8.09 -26.80 2.46
C ALA A 145 6.95 -25.79 2.17
N TRP A 146 6.52 -25.02 3.18
CA TRP A 146 5.56 -23.93 2.98
C TRP A 146 6.11 -22.82 2.06
N VAL A 147 7.35 -22.36 2.26
CA VAL A 147 7.99 -21.37 1.38
C VAL A 147 8.09 -21.90 -0.06
N VAL A 148 8.50 -23.16 -0.24
CA VAL A 148 8.54 -23.81 -1.56
C VAL A 148 7.15 -23.88 -2.18
N SER A 149 6.11 -24.17 -1.40
CA SER A 149 4.74 -24.21 -1.91
C SER A 149 4.26 -22.83 -2.39
N VAL A 150 4.38 -21.80 -1.55
CA VAL A 150 3.94 -20.44 -1.88
C VAL A 150 4.73 -19.88 -3.07
N THR A 151 6.05 -20.07 -3.11
CA THR A 151 6.89 -19.59 -4.22
C THR A 151 6.60 -20.34 -5.52
N ALA A 152 6.40 -21.66 -5.49
CA ALA A 152 6.02 -22.43 -6.67
C ALA A 152 4.61 -22.07 -7.18
N PHE A 153 3.65 -21.83 -6.28
CA PHE A 153 2.30 -21.35 -6.64
C PHE A 153 2.36 -19.97 -7.32
N VAL A 154 3.03 -18.99 -6.71
CA VAL A 154 3.20 -17.65 -7.29
C VAL A 154 3.92 -17.73 -8.64
N ALA A 155 5.00 -18.52 -8.74
CA ALA A 155 5.73 -18.73 -9.98
C ALA A 155 4.87 -19.37 -11.08
N ALA A 156 3.98 -20.31 -10.75
CA ALA A 156 3.06 -20.93 -11.72
C ALA A 156 2.10 -19.91 -12.38
N PHE A 157 1.70 -18.86 -11.64
CA PHE A 157 0.86 -17.78 -12.16
C PHE A 157 1.65 -16.52 -12.57
N TRP A 158 2.98 -16.56 -12.48
CA TRP A 158 3.83 -15.46 -12.90
C TRP A 158 3.76 -15.28 -14.42
N GLU A 159 3.42 -14.07 -14.83
CA GLU A 159 3.27 -13.64 -16.22
C GLU A 159 4.24 -12.49 -16.47
N TYR A 160 5.50 -12.85 -16.77
CA TYR A 160 6.52 -11.88 -17.10
C TYR A 160 6.16 -11.13 -18.39
N SER A 161 5.80 -9.85 -18.24
CA SER A 161 5.56 -8.95 -19.35
C SER A 161 6.79 -8.05 -19.55
N PRO A 162 7.57 -8.22 -20.63
CA PRO A 162 8.70 -7.32 -20.92
C PRO A 162 8.27 -5.88 -21.29
N ARG A 163 6.97 -5.57 -21.27
CA ARG A 163 6.43 -4.22 -21.50
C ARG A 163 6.39 -3.35 -20.25
N SER A 164 6.48 -3.92 -19.05
CA SER A 164 6.86 -3.11 -17.89
C SER A 164 8.35 -2.83 -17.99
N SER A 165 8.72 -1.77 -18.72
CA SER A 165 9.99 -1.08 -18.47
C SER A 165 10.11 -0.94 -16.94
N PRO A 166 11.16 -1.48 -16.30
CA PRO A 166 11.33 -1.28 -14.87
C PRO A 166 11.22 0.23 -14.64
N ALA A 167 10.42 0.63 -13.66
CA ALA A 167 10.27 2.04 -13.34
C ALA A 167 11.68 2.56 -13.08
N ARG A 168 12.25 3.26 -14.07
CA ARG A 168 13.53 3.92 -13.91
C ARG A 168 13.26 4.93 -12.81
N THR A 169 13.68 4.57 -11.61
CA THR A 169 14.26 5.52 -10.66
C THR A 169 15.39 6.19 -11.43
N VAL A 170 15.00 7.19 -12.22
CA VAL A 170 15.88 8.28 -12.61
C VAL A 170 16.20 8.93 -11.28
N VAL A 171 17.26 8.40 -10.65
CA VAL A 171 18.03 9.12 -9.66
C VAL A 171 18.67 10.24 -10.44
N ASP A 172 17.87 11.28 -10.66
CA ASP A 172 18.31 12.51 -11.28
C ASP A 172 19.38 13.05 -10.35
N HIS A 173 20.58 13.31 -10.87
CA HIS A 173 21.65 13.86 -10.04
C HIS A 173 21.32 15.30 -9.57
N ASP A 174 20.25 15.89 -10.12
CA ASP A 174 19.58 17.15 -9.74
C ASP A 174 18.72 17.05 -8.45
N GLY A 175 19.17 16.27 -7.46
CA GLY A 175 18.60 16.23 -6.10
C GLY A 175 17.19 15.64 -5.96
N VAL A 176 16.72 15.52 -4.72
CA VAL A 176 15.39 14.96 -4.41
C VAL A 176 14.31 16.02 -4.67
N ARG A 177 13.80 16.09 -5.91
CA ARG A 177 12.67 16.94 -6.28
C ARG A 177 11.37 16.42 -5.67
N LEU A 178 11.07 16.85 -4.46
CA LEU A 178 9.90 16.41 -3.70
C LEU A 178 8.60 16.98 -4.32
N SER A 179 7.80 16.13 -4.97
CA SER A 179 6.50 16.55 -5.49
C SER A 179 5.54 16.90 -4.33
N TRP A 180 4.68 17.91 -4.50
CA TRP A 180 3.76 18.33 -3.42
C TRP A 180 2.88 17.17 -2.89
N PRO A 181 2.29 16.28 -3.72
CA PRO A 181 1.59 15.09 -3.22
C PRO A 181 2.48 14.13 -2.41
N THR A 182 3.78 14.01 -2.76
CA THR A 182 4.75 13.23 -1.98
C THR A 182 5.00 13.89 -0.62
N ALA A 183 5.19 15.21 -0.61
CA ALA A 183 5.36 15.98 0.63
C ALA A 183 4.14 15.85 1.55
N THR A 184 2.92 16.00 1.02
CA THR A 184 1.66 15.81 1.77
C THR A 184 1.53 14.39 2.31
N PHE A 185 1.89 13.37 1.53
CA PHE A 185 1.89 11.98 2.02
C PHE A 185 2.91 11.75 3.15
N LEU A 186 4.12 12.33 3.04
CA LEU A 186 5.12 12.26 4.12
C LEU A 186 4.64 12.99 5.38
N ILE A 187 3.99 14.14 5.26
CA ILE A 187 3.36 14.83 6.40
C ILE A 187 2.28 13.94 7.05
N VAL A 188 1.45 13.26 6.26
CA VAL A 188 0.45 12.30 6.78
C VAL A 188 1.11 11.14 7.52
N LEU A 189 2.22 10.60 7.02
CA LEU A 189 2.98 9.55 7.73
C LEU A 189 3.61 10.08 9.03
N VAL A 190 4.18 11.29 9.03
CA VAL A 190 4.75 11.91 10.23
C VAL A 190 3.66 12.16 11.29
N LEU A 191 2.50 12.72 10.90
CA LEU A 191 1.36 12.89 11.81
C LEU A 191 0.88 11.54 12.35
N GLY A 192 0.74 10.54 11.47
CA GLY A 192 0.33 9.18 11.85
C GLY A 192 1.29 8.49 12.81
N ALA A 193 2.60 8.75 12.66
CA ALA A 193 3.65 8.30 13.57
C ALA A 193 3.60 9.06 14.90
N VAL A 194 3.48 10.39 14.90
CA VAL A 194 3.34 11.21 16.12
C VAL A 194 2.15 10.73 16.96
N PHE A 195 0.95 10.61 16.37
CA PHE A 195 -0.22 10.14 17.13
C PHE A 195 -0.07 8.72 17.72
N ARG A 196 0.74 7.86 17.11
CA ARG A 196 0.95 6.46 17.56
C ARG A 196 2.14 6.28 18.50
N LEU A 197 3.20 7.07 18.37
CA LEU A 197 4.46 6.90 19.10
C LEU A 197 4.67 7.91 20.23
N TRP A 198 4.01 9.07 20.19
CA TRP A 198 4.13 10.12 21.20
C TRP A 198 3.61 9.63 22.57
N HIS A 199 4.45 9.66 23.61
CA HIS A 199 4.19 9.09 24.94
C HIS A 199 3.68 7.63 24.90
N LEU A 200 4.17 6.80 23.97
CA LEU A 200 3.72 5.40 23.84
C LEU A 200 4.08 4.55 25.07
N HIS A 201 5.20 4.86 25.72
CA HIS A 201 5.62 4.20 26.97
C HIS A 201 4.58 4.41 28.09
N GLU A 202 4.06 5.62 28.22
CA GLU A 202 3.15 6.05 29.29
C GLU A 202 1.67 5.88 28.97
N THR A 203 1.27 5.86 27.69
CA THR A 203 -0.16 5.87 27.29
C THR A 203 -0.49 4.78 26.25
N PRO A 204 -1.35 3.79 26.58
CA PRO A 204 -1.98 3.57 27.90
C PRO A 204 -0.97 3.07 28.96
N PRO A 205 -1.16 3.41 30.25
CA PRO A 205 -0.32 2.91 31.34
C PRO A 205 -0.77 1.54 31.86
N GLU A 206 -2.07 1.22 31.85
CA GLU A 206 -2.60 -0.03 32.39
C GLU A 206 -2.44 -1.21 31.44
N MET A 207 -2.00 -2.35 31.97
CA MET A 207 -2.07 -3.65 31.30
C MET A 207 -3.40 -4.35 31.62
N THR A 208 -3.86 -5.17 30.67
CA THR A 208 -4.98 -6.12 30.87
C THR A 208 -4.48 -7.56 30.91
N MET A 209 -5.34 -8.51 31.30
CA MET A 209 -5.00 -9.94 31.26
C MET A 209 -4.57 -10.43 29.87
N ASP A 210 -5.13 -9.88 28.79
CA ASP A 210 -4.73 -10.20 27.41
C ASP A 210 -3.26 -9.89 27.16
N HIS A 211 -2.76 -8.77 27.68
CA HIS A 211 -1.37 -8.36 27.56
C HIS A 211 -0.43 -9.32 28.32
N ALA A 212 -0.82 -9.74 29.53
CA ALA A 212 -0.07 -10.74 30.28
C ALA A 212 0.01 -12.07 29.51
N TYR A 213 -1.09 -12.55 28.93
CA TYR A 213 -1.07 -13.73 28.08
C TYR A 213 -0.19 -13.56 26.84
N HIS A 214 -0.24 -12.39 26.17
CA HIS A 214 0.61 -12.10 25.02
C HIS A 214 2.11 -12.10 25.38
N LEU A 215 2.50 -11.57 26.53
CA LEU A 215 3.89 -11.59 26.97
C LEU A 215 4.37 -13.01 27.30
N LEU A 216 3.52 -13.84 27.91
CA LEU A 216 3.85 -15.26 28.12
C LEU A 216 4.03 -16.00 26.79
N ASP A 217 3.16 -15.75 25.80
CA ASP A 217 3.31 -16.34 24.45
C ASP A 217 4.63 -15.91 23.77
N ILE A 218 5.07 -14.66 23.98
CA ILE A 218 6.33 -14.14 23.42
C ILE A 218 7.54 -14.67 24.21
N LEU A 219 7.43 -14.84 25.52
CA LEU A 219 8.45 -15.49 26.37
C LEU A 219 8.70 -16.94 25.92
N ASP A 220 7.62 -17.67 25.63
CA ASP A 220 7.66 -19.02 25.06
C ASP A 220 8.43 -19.06 23.72
N LEU A 221 8.26 -18.05 22.85
CA LEU A 221 9.00 -17.92 21.59
C LEU A 221 10.46 -17.50 21.75
N VAL A 222 10.74 -16.52 22.62
CA VAL A 222 12.03 -15.82 22.69
C VAL A 222 13.03 -16.59 23.55
N GLU A 223 12.67 -16.90 24.79
CA GLU A 223 13.54 -17.54 25.79
C GLU A 223 13.54 -19.07 25.66
N TYR A 224 12.35 -19.67 25.63
CA TYR A 224 12.20 -21.13 25.56
C TYR A 224 12.30 -21.69 24.13
N GLY A 225 12.40 -20.82 23.12
CA GLY A 225 12.61 -21.20 21.72
C GLY A 225 11.46 -21.99 21.09
N GLN A 226 10.28 -22.01 21.71
CA GLN A 226 9.09 -22.70 21.20
C GLN A 226 8.67 -22.09 19.87
N ARG A 227 7.95 -22.87 19.06
CA ARG A 227 7.48 -22.45 17.73
C ARG A 227 6.06 -22.91 17.42
N PRO A 228 5.05 -22.63 18.28
CA PRO A 228 3.68 -23.01 17.99
C PRO A 228 3.18 -22.38 16.69
N SER A 229 2.43 -23.14 15.89
CA SER A 229 1.65 -22.64 14.75
C SER A 229 0.32 -22.04 15.21
N PHE A 230 -0.20 -22.51 16.36
CA PHE A 230 -1.42 -22.04 17.00
C PHE A 230 -1.23 -21.77 18.50
N PHE A 231 -1.70 -20.61 19.00
CA PHE A 231 -1.49 -20.20 20.39
C PHE A 231 -2.73 -20.47 21.23
N CYS A 232 -2.79 -21.65 21.85
CA CYS A 232 -3.96 -22.17 22.60
C CYS A 232 -4.37 -21.33 23.82
N ARG A 233 -3.43 -20.62 24.45
CA ARG A 233 -3.68 -19.70 25.57
C ARG A 233 -4.73 -18.64 25.17
N ASN A 234 -5.51 -18.13 26.12
CA ASN A 234 -6.54 -17.09 25.91
C ASN A 234 -7.44 -17.31 24.67
N PHE A 235 -8.25 -18.38 24.71
CA PHE A 235 -9.26 -18.76 23.70
C PHE A 235 -8.76 -19.16 22.31
N GLY A 236 -7.45 -19.31 22.10
CA GLY A 236 -6.90 -19.75 20.81
C GLY A 236 -6.74 -18.60 19.81
N ARG A 237 -5.50 -18.36 19.35
CA ARG A 237 -5.12 -17.15 18.60
C ARG A 237 -4.15 -17.48 17.46
N GLU A 238 -4.33 -16.84 16.30
CA GLU A 238 -3.41 -17.00 15.17
C GLU A 238 -2.03 -16.35 15.45
N PRO A 239 -0.95 -16.88 14.86
CA PRO A 239 0.42 -16.67 15.35
C PRO A 239 1.00 -15.27 15.11
N TRP A 240 0.38 -14.47 14.24
CA TRP A 240 1.03 -13.32 13.59
C TRP A 240 1.62 -12.27 14.53
N GLN A 241 0.88 -11.80 15.55
CA GLN A 241 1.42 -10.78 16.48
C GLN A 241 2.62 -11.31 17.26
N PHE A 242 2.59 -12.56 17.72
CA PHE A 242 3.61 -13.09 18.63
C PHE A 242 4.96 -13.21 17.90
N TYR A 243 4.98 -13.75 16.68
CA TYR A 243 6.19 -13.78 15.86
C TYR A 243 6.63 -12.38 15.40
N TRP A 244 5.71 -11.46 15.10
CA TRP A 244 6.05 -10.07 14.79
C TRP A 244 6.79 -9.40 15.96
N THR A 245 6.27 -9.53 17.19
CA THR A 245 6.90 -8.94 18.37
C THR A 245 8.18 -9.66 18.77
N ALA A 246 8.24 -11.00 18.67
CA ALA A 246 9.47 -11.77 18.89
C ALA A 246 10.58 -11.42 17.87
N ALA A 247 10.22 -11.15 16.62
CA ALA A 247 11.15 -10.66 15.61
C ALA A 247 11.65 -9.24 15.94
N LEU A 248 10.76 -8.34 16.37
CA LEU A 248 11.14 -7.00 16.84
C LEU A 248 12.15 -7.09 17.99
N ILE A 249 11.88 -7.90 19.01
CA ILE A 249 12.77 -8.17 20.15
C ILE A 249 14.13 -8.65 19.68
N ARG A 250 14.19 -9.73 18.88
CA ARG A 250 15.46 -10.31 18.40
C ARG A 250 16.27 -9.39 17.49
N LEU A 251 15.63 -8.46 16.77
CA LEU A 251 16.29 -7.50 15.88
C LEU A 251 16.77 -6.23 16.59
N THR A 252 16.22 -5.89 17.76
CA THR A 252 16.47 -4.61 18.44
C THR A 252 17.07 -4.74 19.83
N GLY A 253 17.00 -5.92 20.46
CA GLY A 253 17.40 -6.12 21.85
C GLY A 253 16.43 -5.54 22.88
N LEU A 254 15.18 -5.23 22.49
CA LEU A 254 14.12 -4.80 23.41
C LEU A 254 13.68 -5.91 24.36
N GLU A 255 13.22 -5.54 25.55
CA GLU A 255 12.73 -6.47 26.58
C GLU A 255 11.34 -7.04 26.25
N ILE A 256 10.98 -8.16 26.90
CA ILE A 256 9.67 -8.80 26.74
C ILE A 256 8.65 -8.09 27.63
N ASP A 257 8.23 -6.90 27.20
CA ASP A 257 7.48 -5.96 28.03
C ASP A 257 6.27 -5.31 27.32
N PHE A 258 5.47 -4.56 28.08
CA PHE A 258 4.29 -3.88 27.56
C PHE A 258 4.62 -2.77 26.55
N TYR A 259 5.72 -2.03 26.73
CA TYR A 259 6.18 -1.06 25.74
C TYR A 259 6.45 -1.72 24.39
N THR A 260 7.09 -2.89 24.38
CA THR A 260 7.45 -3.60 23.14
C THR A 260 6.22 -4.16 22.42
N LEU A 261 5.19 -4.62 23.15
CA LEU A 261 3.87 -4.89 22.57
C LEU A 261 3.22 -3.66 21.93
N LYS A 262 3.23 -2.53 22.64
CA LYS A 262 2.69 -1.24 22.17
C LYS A 262 3.45 -0.74 20.93
N LEU A 263 4.78 -0.85 20.91
CA LEU A 263 5.62 -0.48 19.77
C LEU A 263 5.35 -1.36 18.55
N GLY A 264 5.31 -2.69 18.71
CA GLY A 264 5.02 -3.61 17.62
C GLY A 264 3.65 -3.34 16.96
N THR A 265 2.64 -3.04 17.77
CA THR A 265 1.28 -2.71 17.28
C THR A 265 1.18 -1.31 16.69
N ALA A 266 1.94 -0.34 17.21
CA ALA A 266 2.02 1.01 16.66
C ALA A 266 2.68 1.02 15.27
N LEU A 267 3.73 0.21 15.07
CA LEU A 267 4.37 0.01 13.78
C LEU A 267 3.43 -0.64 12.76
N ALA A 268 2.64 -1.65 13.14
CA ALA A 268 1.62 -2.24 12.28
C ALA A 268 0.55 -1.20 11.88
N GLY A 269 0.13 -0.36 12.83
CA GLY A 269 -0.75 0.78 12.58
C GLY A 269 -0.17 1.81 11.61
N LEU A 270 1.14 2.10 11.69
CA LEU A 270 1.83 3.01 10.77
C LEU A 270 1.94 2.42 9.36
N LEU A 271 2.28 1.13 9.24
CA LEU A 271 2.33 0.39 7.97
C LEU A 271 0.97 0.22 7.28
N THR A 272 -0.13 0.50 7.98
CA THR A 272 -1.48 0.52 7.41
C THR A 272 -1.71 1.79 6.56
N LEU A 273 -1.07 2.92 6.89
CA LEU A 273 -1.30 4.21 6.20
C LEU A 273 -0.88 4.18 4.72
N PRO A 274 0.28 3.61 4.31
CA PRO A 274 0.58 3.41 2.90
C PRO A 274 -0.41 2.49 2.20
N GLY A 275 -0.85 1.40 2.85
CA GLY A 275 -1.86 0.49 2.29
C GLY A 275 -3.18 1.20 1.99
N VAL A 276 -3.69 1.98 2.96
CA VAL A 276 -4.91 2.79 2.82
C VAL A 276 -4.76 3.84 1.71
N TYR A 277 -3.64 4.58 1.70
CA TYR A 277 -3.34 5.55 0.63
C TYR A 277 -3.38 4.88 -0.74
N LEU A 278 -2.67 3.76 -0.90
CA LEU A 278 -2.56 3.05 -2.17
C LEU A 278 -3.89 2.46 -2.63
N MET A 279 -4.65 1.83 -1.73
CA MET A 279 -5.99 1.29 -1.99
C MET A 279 -6.99 2.37 -2.43
N ALA A 280 -7.10 3.47 -1.67
CA ALA A 280 -8.03 4.55 -1.98
C ALA A 280 -7.57 5.38 -3.20
N ARG A 281 -6.24 5.56 -3.38
CA ARG A 281 -5.67 6.16 -4.60
C ARG A 281 -6.00 5.34 -5.83
N GLU A 282 -6.05 4.02 -5.69
CA GLU A 282 -6.52 3.16 -6.76
C GLU A 282 -7.98 3.54 -7.03
N LEU A 283 -8.94 3.19 -6.16
CA LEU A 283 -10.37 3.41 -6.39
C LEU A 283 -10.75 4.81 -6.93
N TYR A 284 -10.25 5.88 -6.28
CA TYR A 284 -10.75 7.25 -6.45
C TYR A 284 -9.64 8.28 -6.77
N GLY A 285 -8.43 7.84 -7.09
CA GLY A 285 -7.33 8.74 -7.42
C GLY A 285 -6.64 9.39 -6.21
N ARG A 286 -5.53 10.09 -6.49
CA ARG A 286 -4.56 10.55 -5.48
C ARG A 286 -5.12 11.41 -4.34
N TRP A 287 -6.11 12.25 -4.61
CA TRP A 287 -6.64 13.17 -3.60
C TRP A 287 -7.45 12.43 -2.53
N VAL A 288 -8.37 11.56 -2.96
CA VAL A 288 -9.11 10.69 -2.05
C VAL A 288 -8.17 9.71 -1.33
N GLY A 289 -7.13 9.22 -2.01
CA GLY A 289 -6.04 8.47 -1.38
C GLY A 289 -5.36 9.22 -0.23
N LEU A 290 -4.94 10.46 -0.45
CA LEU A 290 -4.33 11.31 0.57
C LEU A 290 -5.29 11.59 1.74
N SER A 291 -6.54 11.95 1.44
CA SER A 291 -7.57 12.22 2.46
C SER A 291 -7.87 10.98 3.30
N ALA A 292 -8.05 9.81 2.68
CA ALA A 292 -8.29 8.55 3.40
C ALA A 292 -7.12 8.20 4.35
N ALA A 293 -5.88 8.34 3.89
CA ALA A 293 -4.71 8.12 4.74
C ALA A 293 -4.59 9.18 5.85
N ALA A 294 -4.91 10.45 5.57
CA ALA A 294 -4.94 11.52 6.58
C ALA A 294 -5.97 11.24 7.68
N PHE A 295 -7.18 10.80 7.33
CA PHE A 295 -8.18 10.40 8.33
C PHE A 295 -7.72 9.22 9.17
N VAL A 296 -7.20 8.14 8.56
CA VAL A 296 -6.70 6.98 9.34
C VAL A 296 -5.46 7.33 10.17
N ALA A 297 -4.66 8.32 9.76
CA ALA A 297 -3.51 8.81 10.51
C ALA A 297 -3.93 9.45 11.85
N VAL A 298 -4.99 10.27 11.86
CA VAL A 298 -5.40 11.07 13.03
C VAL A 298 -6.66 10.58 13.75
N ALA A 299 -7.47 9.72 13.13
CA ALA A 299 -8.71 9.23 13.72
C ALA A 299 -8.45 8.46 15.02
N SER A 300 -9.24 8.76 16.03
CA SER A 300 -9.07 8.20 17.38
C SER A 300 -9.14 6.68 17.40
N TRP A 301 -10.06 6.04 16.66
CA TRP A 301 -10.20 4.58 16.70
C TRP A 301 -8.98 3.83 16.13
N PRO A 302 -8.49 4.11 14.89
CA PRO A 302 -7.24 3.49 14.42
C PRO A 302 -6.01 3.83 15.28
N VAL A 303 -5.92 5.05 15.82
CA VAL A 303 -4.81 5.45 16.70
C VAL A 303 -4.83 4.66 18.01
N ILE A 304 -5.97 4.64 18.72
CA ILE A 304 -6.12 3.90 19.99
C ILE A 304 -5.81 2.41 19.77
N LEU A 305 -6.45 1.76 18.79
CA LEU A 305 -6.20 0.34 18.51
C LEU A 305 -4.74 0.02 18.14
N SER A 306 -4.03 0.96 17.50
CA SER A 306 -2.60 0.82 17.22
C SER A 306 -1.71 0.97 18.47
N ARG A 307 -2.21 1.62 19.53
CA ARG A 307 -1.45 1.90 20.76
C ARG A 307 -1.72 0.93 21.89
N LEU A 308 -2.74 0.07 21.78
CA LEU A 308 -3.12 -0.81 22.88
C LEU A 308 -2.07 -1.87 23.22
N GLY A 309 -1.35 -2.42 22.23
CA GLY A 309 -0.53 -3.64 22.43
C GLY A 309 -1.24 -4.95 22.06
N LEU A 310 -2.47 -4.86 21.54
CA LEU A 310 -3.31 -5.99 21.14
C LEU A 310 -3.36 -6.22 19.62
N ARG A 311 -3.92 -7.37 19.21
CA ARG A 311 -3.95 -7.89 17.82
C ARG A 311 -4.71 -7.03 16.81
N SER A 312 -5.47 -6.03 17.27
CA SER A 312 -6.40 -5.21 16.49
C SER A 312 -5.84 -4.52 15.23
N PRO A 313 -4.61 -3.96 15.17
CA PRO A 313 -4.15 -3.23 13.98
C PRO A 313 -3.65 -4.14 12.84
N PHE A 314 -3.41 -5.43 13.09
CA PHE A 314 -2.91 -6.35 12.07
C PHE A 314 -3.96 -6.70 11.01
N ALA A 315 -5.25 -6.77 11.37
CA ALA A 315 -6.31 -7.00 10.40
C ALA A 315 -6.49 -5.81 9.43
N PRO A 316 -6.60 -4.53 9.87
CA PRO A 316 -6.55 -3.36 8.99
C PRO A 316 -5.31 -3.32 8.09
N LEU A 317 -4.13 -3.66 8.64
CA LEU A 317 -2.88 -3.76 7.87
C LEU A 317 -3.02 -4.76 6.71
N ALA A 318 -3.36 -6.01 7.03
CA ALA A 318 -3.51 -7.08 6.03
C ALA A 318 -4.57 -6.74 4.98
N SER A 319 -5.75 -6.26 5.40
CA SER A 319 -6.85 -5.87 4.51
C SER A 319 -6.45 -4.74 3.56
N ALA A 320 -5.82 -3.66 4.05
CA ALA A 320 -5.48 -2.50 3.23
C ALA A 320 -4.49 -2.86 2.10
N TRP A 321 -3.46 -3.67 2.41
CA TRP A 321 -2.52 -4.15 1.40
C TRP A 321 -3.14 -5.18 0.46
N THR A 322 -3.96 -6.11 0.98
CA THR A 322 -4.65 -7.12 0.15
C THR A 322 -5.58 -6.46 -0.86
N PHE A 323 -6.43 -5.53 -0.42
CA PHE A 323 -7.31 -4.79 -1.33
C PHE A 323 -6.55 -3.92 -2.31
N TYR A 324 -5.43 -3.29 -1.90
CA TYR A 324 -4.58 -2.56 -2.84
C TYR A 324 -4.07 -3.46 -3.97
N PHE A 325 -3.43 -4.60 -3.66
CA PHE A 325 -2.89 -5.50 -4.68
C PHE A 325 -3.99 -6.11 -5.55
N MET A 326 -5.12 -6.51 -4.97
CA MET A 326 -6.29 -7.02 -5.69
C MET A 326 -6.83 -5.98 -6.69
N LEU A 327 -7.11 -4.75 -6.23
CA LEU A 327 -7.63 -3.67 -7.06
C LEU A 327 -6.64 -3.26 -8.16
N ARG A 328 -5.34 -3.25 -7.85
CA ARG A 328 -4.28 -2.95 -8.82
C ARG A 328 -4.23 -4.02 -9.91
N GLY A 329 -4.23 -5.31 -9.57
CA GLY A 329 -4.23 -6.40 -10.55
C GLY A 329 -5.47 -6.41 -11.45
N LEU A 330 -6.65 -6.14 -10.88
CA LEU A 330 -7.90 -5.98 -11.64
C LEU A 330 -7.85 -4.80 -12.63
N ARG A 331 -7.08 -3.75 -12.32
CA ARG A 331 -6.99 -2.51 -13.12
C ARG A 331 -5.84 -2.42 -14.09
N THR A 332 -4.73 -3.12 -13.85
CA THR A 332 -3.66 -3.19 -14.85
C THR A 332 -3.99 -4.21 -15.94
N GLY A 333 -4.91 -5.15 -15.67
CA GLY A 333 -5.06 -6.36 -16.50
C GLY A 333 -3.81 -7.25 -16.46
N HIS A 334 -2.83 -6.92 -15.62
CA HIS A 334 -1.60 -7.65 -15.43
C HIS A 334 -1.67 -8.43 -14.13
N ARG A 335 -1.45 -9.74 -14.22
CA ARG A 335 -1.46 -10.64 -13.06
C ARG A 335 -0.28 -10.40 -12.11
N ASN A 336 0.79 -9.74 -12.58
CA ASN A 336 2.02 -9.42 -11.86
C ASN A 336 2.59 -8.08 -12.39
#